data_AF-A0A442H2W4-F1
#
_entry.id   AF-A0A442H2W4-F1
#
_cell.length_a   1.000
_cell.length_b   1.000
_cell.length_c   1.000
_cell.angle_alpha   90.00
_cell.angle_beta   90.00
_cell.angle_gamma   90.00
#
_symmetry.space_group_name_H-M   'P 1'
#
loop_
_entity.id
_entity.type
_entity.pdbx_description
1 polymer ?
#
loop_
_entity_poly.entity_id
_entity_poly.type
_entity_poly.pdbx_seq_one_letter_code
_entity_poly.pdbx_strand_id
1 'polypeptide(L)'
;MTTDEELAKPKRARSAPLARHILKSDHHAFIGRVYELSIVGMNFDSWDEVNKHPDCKYALEANEYVHALASRVESLNLVGNLLWPKPLPTNFRDFPVSRYEWLTVALDVFLVRYVSVVDCALLLTNQVFQCGIRARNCTVETLRKKGIAPTVIAILDDMLVDQGQLRAERNFRVHQGVERGFTQDDATFRMAALFEHRYRGIKGEDQFGRRINVTRFFKEALVELQRDFNRATRRLVRLLDTLYDQLWEEFEERFGPLIRAATHGLNAGAKKNRKAVDSESCSDT
;
A
#
# COMPACT_ATOMS: atom_id res chain seq x y z
N MET A 1 5.66 24.64 -50.93
CA MET A 1 4.74 25.24 -49.94
C MET A 1 3.89 24.11 -49.42
N THR A 2 4.38 23.42 -48.40
CA THR A 2 3.79 22.23 -47.83
C THR A 2 2.88 22.62 -46.68
N THR A 3 1.59 22.37 -46.90
CA THR A 3 0.58 21.89 -45.94
C THR A 3 0.37 22.69 -44.66
N ASP A 4 -0.74 23.44 -44.66
CA ASP A 4 -1.62 23.62 -43.50
C ASP A 4 -2.02 22.25 -42.95
N GLU A 5 -1.15 21.61 -42.17
CA GLU A 5 -1.63 20.72 -41.11
C GLU A 5 -2.29 21.63 -40.07
N GLU A 6 -3.57 21.93 -40.28
CA GLU A 6 -4.46 22.39 -39.22
C GLU A 6 -4.27 21.41 -38.05
N LEU A 7 -3.50 21.81 -37.03
CA LEU A 7 -3.19 21.00 -35.86
C LEU A 7 -4.51 20.57 -35.23
N ALA A 8 -4.95 19.36 -35.57
CA ALA A 8 -6.26 18.85 -35.18
C ALA A 8 -6.37 18.90 -33.66
N LYS A 9 -7.42 19.59 -33.17
CA LYS A 9 -7.65 19.76 -31.73
C LYS A 9 -7.62 18.37 -31.05
N PRO A 10 -6.77 18.15 -30.03
CA PRO A 10 -6.56 16.83 -29.44
C PRO A 10 -7.85 16.23 -28.87
N LYS A 11 -8.05 14.91 -28.96
CA LYS A 11 -9.29 14.30 -28.43
C LYS A 11 -9.45 14.58 -26.93
N ARG A 12 -10.68 14.92 -26.50
CA ARG A 12 -10.98 15.14 -25.07
C ARG A 12 -10.85 13.86 -24.27
N ALA A 13 -10.39 13.99 -23.03
CA ALA A 13 -10.33 12.90 -22.07
C ALA A 13 -11.73 12.54 -21.55
N ARG A 14 -11.83 11.37 -20.91
CA ARG A 14 -13.07 10.89 -20.29
C ARG A 14 -13.34 11.67 -19.00
N SER A 15 -14.60 12.05 -18.76
CA SER A 15 -15.02 12.82 -17.57
C SER A 15 -15.94 12.05 -16.62
N ALA A 16 -16.38 10.85 -17.01
CA ALA A 16 -17.23 9.98 -16.18
C ALA A 16 -16.37 9.22 -15.15
N PRO A 17 -16.69 9.31 -13.84
CA PRO A 17 -15.96 8.61 -12.79
C PRO A 17 -15.84 7.10 -13.05
N LEU A 18 -14.72 6.51 -12.67
CA LEU A 18 -14.50 5.07 -12.73
C LEU A 18 -15.10 4.38 -11.49
N ALA A 19 -15.31 3.07 -11.56
CA ALA A 19 -15.60 2.28 -10.38
C ALA A 19 -14.36 2.25 -9.47
N ARG A 20 -14.55 2.53 -8.18
CA ARG A 20 -13.47 2.53 -7.19
C ARG A 20 -13.04 1.10 -6.87
N HIS A 21 -11.73 0.86 -6.86
CA HIS A 21 -11.14 -0.31 -6.22
C HIS A 21 -10.98 -0.04 -4.72
N ILE A 22 -11.57 -0.90 -3.88
CA ILE A 22 -11.45 -0.82 -2.41
C ILE A 22 -10.42 -1.86 -1.99
N LEU A 23 -9.37 -1.42 -1.31
CA LEU A 23 -8.32 -2.31 -0.83
C LEU A 23 -8.80 -2.95 0.48
N LYS A 24 -8.76 -4.27 0.52
CA LYS A 24 -8.89 -5.05 1.75
C LYS A 24 -7.48 -5.42 2.20
N SER A 25 -7.27 -5.47 3.50
CA SER A 25 -5.93 -5.56 4.10
C SER A 25 -5.69 -6.88 4.82
N ASP A 26 -6.76 -7.61 5.15
CA ASP A 26 -6.82 -8.68 6.13
C ASP A 26 -7.43 -9.98 5.57
N HIS A 27 -7.77 -9.98 4.28
CA HIS A 27 -8.44 -11.09 3.61
C HIS A 27 -7.52 -12.27 3.23
N HIS A 28 -6.23 -12.21 3.57
CA HIS A 28 -5.27 -13.27 3.28
C HIS A 28 -5.12 -14.24 4.45
N ALA A 29 -5.09 -15.54 4.19
CA ALA A 29 -5.00 -16.56 5.24
C ALA A 29 -3.79 -16.35 6.16
N PHE A 30 -2.64 -15.99 5.59
CA PHE A 30 -1.42 -15.59 6.32
C PHE A 30 -1.67 -14.52 7.38
N ILE A 31 -2.41 -13.48 7.04
CA ILE A 31 -2.69 -12.38 7.96
C ILE A 31 -3.59 -12.86 9.10
N GLY A 32 -4.65 -13.59 8.75
CA GLY A 32 -5.53 -14.21 9.75
C GLY A 32 -4.77 -15.10 10.72
N ARG A 33 -3.88 -15.96 10.20
CA ARG A 33 -3.04 -16.86 10.99
C ARG A 33 -2.14 -16.13 11.96
N VAL A 34 -1.45 -15.08 11.51
CA VAL A 34 -0.58 -14.27 12.37
C VAL A 34 -1.39 -13.56 13.45
N TYR A 35 -2.57 -13.01 13.12
CA TYR A 35 -3.47 -12.40 14.10
C TYR A 35 -3.98 -13.39 15.15
N GLU A 36 -4.42 -14.57 14.72
CA GLU A 36 -4.88 -15.64 15.61
C GLU A 36 -3.79 -16.04 16.61
N LEU A 37 -2.57 -16.26 16.14
CA LEU A 37 -1.44 -16.64 17.00
C LEU A 37 -1.05 -15.53 17.96
N SER A 38 -1.29 -14.27 17.61
CA SER A 38 -0.91 -13.11 18.42
C SER A 38 -1.80 -12.87 19.63
N ILE A 39 -2.91 -13.59 19.75
CA ILE A 39 -3.74 -13.57 20.96
C ILE A 39 -2.94 -13.99 22.21
N VAL A 40 -1.85 -14.76 22.03
CA VAL A 40 -0.95 -15.15 23.11
C VAL A 40 -0.37 -13.95 23.86
N GLY A 41 -0.25 -12.79 23.19
CA GLY A 41 0.21 -11.54 23.81
C GLY A 41 -0.65 -11.07 24.97
N MET A 42 -1.92 -11.49 25.04
CA MET A 42 -2.81 -11.16 26.16
C MET A 42 -2.46 -11.90 27.46
N ASN A 43 -1.54 -12.88 27.42
CA ASN A 43 -1.12 -13.66 28.59
C ASN A 43 0.19 -13.17 29.22
N PHE A 44 0.73 -12.04 28.76
CA PHE A 44 2.00 -11.49 29.24
C PHE A 44 1.82 -10.05 29.69
N ASP A 45 2.39 -9.71 30.85
CA ASP A 45 2.32 -8.35 31.39
C ASP A 45 3.49 -7.48 30.90
N SER A 46 4.53 -8.09 30.35
CA SER A 46 5.72 -7.38 29.87
C SER A 46 6.43 -8.08 28.71
N TRP A 47 7.19 -7.30 27.94
CA TRP A 47 8.07 -7.83 26.88
C TRP A 47 9.18 -8.73 27.41
N ASP A 48 9.64 -8.52 28.65
CA ASP A 48 10.66 -9.38 29.28
C ASP A 48 10.14 -10.79 29.53
N GLU A 49 8.83 -10.95 29.77
CA GLU A 49 8.21 -12.28 29.84
C GLU A 49 8.09 -12.92 28.47
N VAL A 50 7.61 -12.17 27.46
CA VAL A 50 7.53 -12.65 26.08
C VAL A 50 8.90 -13.13 25.57
N ASN A 51 9.97 -12.43 25.93
CA ASN A 51 11.34 -12.81 25.56
C ASN A 51 11.77 -14.19 26.07
N LYS A 52 11.12 -14.72 27.11
CA LYS A 52 11.35 -16.08 27.62
C LYS A 52 10.66 -17.16 26.78
N HIS A 53 9.78 -16.77 25.86
CA HIS A 53 8.94 -17.64 25.03
C HIS A 53 9.16 -17.35 23.54
N PRO A 54 10.13 -18.00 22.89
CA PRO A 54 10.52 -17.70 21.51
C PRO A 54 9.40 -17.82 20.47
N ASP A 55 8.47 -18.76 20.66
CA ASP A 55 7.31 -18.94 19.81
C ASP A 55 6.33 -17.77 19.94
N CYS A 56 5.99 -17.37 21.16
CA CYS A 56 5.14 -16.21 21.42
C CYS A 56 5.78 -14.93 20.88
N LYS A 57 7.08 -14.75 21.14
CA LYS A 57 7.85 -13.62 20.63
C LYS A 57 7.79 -13.52 19.11
N TYR A 58 8.04 -14.62 18.41
CA TYR A 58 8.04 -14.63 16.95
C TYR A 58 6.67 -14.28 16.37
N ALA A 59 5.58 -14.84 16.93
CA ALA A 59 4.23 -14.52 16.51
C ALA A 59 3.89 -13.03 16.73
N LEU A 60 4.22 -12.49 17.92
CA LEU A 60 3.93 -11.09 18.26
C LEU A 60 4.73 -10.09 17.43
N GLU A 61 6.02 -10.34 17.22
CA GLU A 61 6.84 -9.48 16.36
C GLU A 61 6.38 -9.55 14.90
N ALA A 62 6.06 -10.75 14.37
CA ALA A 62 5.51 -10.87 13.02
C ALA A 62 4.20 -10.06 12.88
N ASN A 63 3.34 -10.13 13.90
CA ASN A 63 2.09 -9.37 13.93
C ASN A 63 2.28 -7.87 13.95
N GLU A 64 3.29 -7.34 14.64
CA GLU A 64 3.59 -5.91 14.60
C GLU A 64 3.78 -5.42 13.15
N TYR A 65 4.56 -6.17 12.36
CA TYR A 65 4.82 -5.81 10.95
C TYR A 65 3.64 -6.13 10.03
N VAL A 66 2.89 -7.21 10.25
CA VAL A 66 1.64 -7.50 9.52
C VAL A 66 0.64 -6.37 9.77
N HIS A 67 0.43 -5.96 11.01
CA HIS A 67 -0.47 -4.87 11.37
C HIS A 67 -0.03 -3.55 10.74
N ALA A 68 1.27 -3.24 10.78
CA ALA A 68 1.81 -2.05 10.13
C ALA A 68 1.54 -2.05 8.61
N LEU A 69 1.80 -3.17 7.93
CA LEU A 69 1.55 -3.33 6.50
C LEU A 69 0.06 -3.24 6.17
N ALA A 70 -0.79 -3.98 6.86
CA ALA A 70 -2.24 -3.96 6.69
C ALA A 70 -2.80 -2.54 6.87
N SER A 71 -2.41 -1.86 7.94
CA SER A 71 -2.79 -0.46 8.21
C SER A 71 -2.32 0.50 7.11
N ARG A 72 -1.15 0.27 6.50
CA ARG A 72 -0.68 1.06 5.35
C ARG A 72 -1.49 0.79 4.09
N VAL A 73 -1.82 -0.46 3.81
CA VAL A 73 -2.70 -0.83 2.68
C VAL A 73 -4.08 -0.19 2.84
N GLU A 74 -4.69 -0.27 4.02
CA GLU A 74 -5.99 0.38 4.28
C GLU A 74 -5.91 1.89 4.14
N SER A 75 -4.79 2.51 4.54
CA SER A 75 -4.63 3.96 4.42
C SER A 75 -4.71 4.47 2.98
N LEU A 76 -4.49 3.60 1.97
CA LEU A 76 -4.74 3.94 0.56
C LEU A 76 -6.24 4.14 0.27
N ASN A 77 -7.15 3.57 1.08
CA ASN A 77 -8.57 3.87 0.96
C ASN A 77 -8.90 5.33 1.34
N LEU A 78 -8.07 6.01 2.13
CA LEU A 78 -8.22 7.44 2.38
C LEU A 78 -7.96 8.26 1.11
N VAL A 79 -6.95 7.87 0.33
CA VAL A 79 -6.71 8.44 -1.01
C VAL A 79 -7.92 8.18 -1.91
N GLY A 80 -8.47 6.96 -1.86
CA GLY A 80 -9.70 6.63 -2.56
C GLY A 80 -10.89 7.52 -2.14
N ASN A 81 -10.96 7.99 -0.90
CA ASN A 81 -12.00 8.93 -0.47
C ASN A 81 -11.81 10.32 -1.10
N LEU A 82 -10.57 10.76 -1.32
CA LEU A 82 -10.26 12.03 -2.01
C LEU A 82 -10.56 11.95 -3.52
N LEU A 83 -10.37 10.79 -4.12
CA LEU A 83 -10.58 10.58 -5.56
C LEU A 83 -12.05 10.26 -5.92
N TRP A 84 -12.82 9.71 -4.99
CA TRP A 84 -14.25 9.41 -5.14
C TRP A 84 -15.09 10.07 -4.04
N PRO A 85 -15.09 11.42 -3.95
CA PRO A 85 -15.85 12.11 -2.92
C PRO A 85 -17.36 11.90 -3.13
N LYS A 86 -18.07 11.64 -2.04
CA LYS A 86 -19.52 11.43 -2.02
C LYS A 86 -20.13 12.28 -0.88
N PRO A 87 -20.79 13.42 -1.18
CA PRO A 87 -20.90 14.07 -2.49
C PRO A 87 -19.59 14.78 -2.91
N LEU A 88 -19.39 14.94 -4.23
CA LEU A 88 -18.36 15.86 -4.75
C LEU A 88 -18.79 17.30 -4.45
N PRO A 89 -17.91 18.18 -3.91
CA PRO A 89 -18.28 19.58 -3.67
C PRO A 89 -18.77 20.24 -4.96
N THR A 90 -19.97 20.82 -4.91
CA THR A 90 -20.59 21.47 -6.07
C THR A 90 -19.95 22.82 -6.34
N ASN A 91 -19.51 23.52 -5.29
CA ASN A 91 -18.80 24.78 -5.34
C ASN A 91 -17.44 24.65 -4.65
N PHE A 92 -16.35 25.04 -5.32
CA PHE A 92 -15.04 25.11 -4.64
C PHE A 92 -14.69 26.53 -4.19
N ARG A 93 -15.49 27.54 -4.53
CA ARG A 93 -15.26 28.92 -4.06
C ARG A 93 -15.31 29.02 -2.53
N ASP A 94 -16.19 28.24 -1.91
CA ASP A 94 -16.33 28.16 -0.44
C ASP A 94 -15.52 27.00 0.15
N PHE A 95 -14.78 26.27 -0.69
CA PHE A 95 -13.98 25.14 -0.26
C PHE A 95 -12.57 25.63 0.14
N PRO A 96 -11.92 25.03 1.17
CA PRO A 96 -10.61 25.51 1.63
C PRO A 96 -9.50 25.51 0.56
N VAL A 97 -9.64 24.69 -0.48
CA VAL A 97 -8.69 24.56 -1.58
C VAL A 97 -9.41 24.62 -2.93
N SER A 98 -8.71 25.07 -3.96
CA SER A 98 -9.16 25.04 -5.35
C SER A 98 -9.24 23.61 -5.90
N ARG A 99 -9.89 23.44 -7.06
CA ARG A 99 -9.95 22.16 -7.79
C ARG A 99 -8.57 21.60 -8.12
N TYR A 100 -7.63 22.47 -8.48
CA TYR A 100 -6.27 22.07 -8.83
C TYR A 100 -5.49 21.62 -7.59
N GLU A 101 -5.59 22.39 -6.49
CA GLU A 101 -4.97 22.05 -5.21
C GLU A 101 -5.53 20.73 -4.65
N TRP A 102 -6.84 20.47 -4.78
CA TRP A 102 -7.43 19.19 -4.40
C TRP A 102 -6.76 18.01 -5.11
N LEU A 103 -6.60 18.09 -6.45
CA LEU A 103 -5.96 17.02 -7.23
C LEU A 103 -4.49 16.84 -6.84
N THR A 104 -3.80 17.95 -6.56
CA THR A 104 -2.41 17.96 -6.09
C THR A 104 -2.29 17.24 -4.76
N VAL A 105 -3.10 17.61 -3.76
CA VAL A 105 -3.12 16.97 -2.44
C VAL A 105 -3.49 15.48 -2.55
N ALA A 106 -4.50 15.13 -3.35
CA ALA A 106 -4.89 13.74 -3.53
C ALA A 106 -3.74 12.88 -4.09
N LEU A 107 -2.99 13.43 -5.05
CA LEU A 107 -1.83 12.76 -5.64
C LEU A 107 -0.65 12.69 -4.67
N ASP A 108 -0.35 13.74 -3.92
CA ASP A 108 0.75 13.72 -2.95
C ASP A 108 0.50 12.70 -1.84
N VAL A 109 -0.73 12.66 -1.32
CA VAL A 109 -1.13 11.66 -0.32
C VAL A 109 -1.04 10.26 -0.93
N PHE A 110 -1.43 10.07 -2.20
CA PHE A 110 -1.28 8.79 -2.89
C PHE A 110 0.19 8.34 -2.95
N LEU A 111 1.08 9.21 -3.44
CA LEU A 111 2.49 8.91 -3.64
C LEU A 111 3.18 8.55 -2.32
N VAL A 112 2.94 9.33 -1.25
CA VAL A 112 3.54 9.07 0.06
C VAL A 112 3.05 7.75 0.65
N ARG A 113 1.73 7.50 0.60
CA ARG A 113 1.13 6.31 1.20
C ARG A 113 1.52 5.05 0.43
N TYR A 114 1.56 5.10 -0.91
CA TYR A 114 1.93 3.95 -1.73
C TYR A 114 3.38 3.52 -1.48
N VAL A 115 4.31 4.48 -1.45
CA VAL A 115 5.73 4.22 -1.18
C VAL A 115 5.90 3.50 0.17
N SER A 116 5.16 3.91 1.20
CA SER A 116 5.22 3.30 2.53
C SER A 116 4.74 1.83 2.58
N VAL A 117 3.86 1.39 1.68
CA VAL A 117 3.40 -0.02 1.67
C VAL A 117 4.55 -0.95 1.34
N VAL A 118 5.36 -0.58 0.33
CA VAL A 118 6.50 -1.40 -0.10
C VAL A 118 7.57 -1.47 1.00
N ASP A 119 7.82 -0.37 1.70
CA ASP A 119 8.76 -0.36 2.83
C ASP A 119 8.27 -1.28 3.96
N CYS A 120 6.97 -1.29 4.28
CA CYS A 120 6.40 -2.22 5.26
C CYS A 120 6.48 -3.69 4.81
N ALA A 121 6.33 -3.98 3.52
CA ALA A 121 6.50 -5.33 2.98
C ALA A 121 7.93 -5.83 3.18
N LEU A 122 8.94 -4.99 2.93
CA LEU A 122 10.35 -5.33 3.19
C LEU A 122 10.60 -5.65 4.66
N LEU A 123 10.05 -4.85 5.57
CA LEU A 123 10.21 -5.05 7.02
C LEU A 123 9.53 -6.33 7.49
N LEU A 124 8.33 -6.63 6.96
CA LEU A 124 7.65 -7.90 7.23
C LEU A 124 8.48 -9.09 6.74
N THR A 125 9.01 -9.04 5.51
CA THR A 125 9.89 -10.09 5.00
C THR A 125 11.13 -10.25 5.89
N ASN A 126 11.78 -9.15 6.29
CA ASN A 126 12.91 -9.19 7.21
C ASN A 126 12.57 -9.88 8.55
N GLN A 127 11.36 -9.63 9.07
CA GLN A 127 10.90 -10.23 10.31
C GLN A 127 10.59 -11.73 10.16
N VAL A 128 9.82 -12.13 9.13
CA VAL A 128 9.47 -13.53 8.90
C VAL A 128 10.73 -14.37 8.67
N PHE A 129 11.68 -13.88 7.88
CA PHE A 129 12.95 -14.57 7.68
C PHE A 129 13.94 -14.41 8.84
N GLN A 130 13.59 -13.65 9.89
CA GLN A 130 14.45 -13.31 11.04
C GLN A 130 15.85 -12.85 10.63
N CYS A 131 15.94 -12.03 9.59
CA CYS A 131 17.20 -11.61 8.98
C CYS A 131 18.04 -10.69 9.89
N GLY A 132 17.41 -10.10 10.92
CA GLY A 132 18.05 -9.22 11.89
C GLY A 132 18.56 -7.91 11.28
N ILE A 133 18.02 -7.50 10.12
CA ILE A 133 18.40 -6.24 9.49
C ILE A 133 17.68 -5.12 10.22
N ARG A 134 18.41 -4.07 10.60
CA ARG A 134 17.80 -2.85 11.17
C ARG A 134 16.91 -2.19 10.13
N ALA A 135 15.74 -1.69 10.53
CA ALA A 135 14.75 -1.12 9.61
C ALA A 135 15.34 -0.11 8.60
N ARG A 136 16.18 0.82 9.06
CA ARG A 136 16.84 1.83 8.21
C ARG A 136 17.76 1.27 7.10
N ASN A 137 18.20 0.03 7.25
CA ASN A 137 19.10 -0.66 6.33
C ASN A 137 18.37 -1.77 5.55
N CYS A 138 17.05 -1.93 5.75
CA CYS A 138 16.29 -3.02 5.15
C CYS A 138 15.95 -2.70 3.69
N THR A 139 16.81 -3.10 2.77
CA THR A 139 16.62 -3.00 1.32
C THR A 139 16.57 -4.38 0.67
N VAL A 140 16.03 -4.48 -0.55
CA VAL A 140 16.00 -5.76 -1.28
C VAL A 140 17.40 -6.33 -1.48
N GLU A 141 18.41 -5.50 -1.72
CA GLU A 141 19.80 -5.96 -1.86
C GLU A 141 20.33 -6.55 -0.55
N THR A 142 19.99 -5.96 0.59
CA THR A 142 20.39 -6.52 1.89
C THR A 142 19.66 -7.82 2.22
N LEU A 143 18.38 -7.92 1.87
CA LEU A 143 17.59 -9.15 2.00
C LEU A 143 18.14 -10.26 1.10
N ARG A 144 18.50 -9.93 -0.14
CA ARG A 144 19.17 -10.85 -1.08
C ARG A 144 20.48 -11.37 -0.53
N LYS A 145 21.30 -10.50 0.08
CA LYS A 145 22.56 -10.89 0.75
C LYS A 145 22.34 -11.79 1.98
N LYS A 146 21.16 -11.75 2.60
CA LYS A 146 20.77 -12.64 3.70
C LYS A 146 20.28 -14.02 3.23
N GLY A 147 20.24 -14.27 1.92
CA GLY A 147 19.86 -15.56 1.38
C GLY A 147 18.36 -15.82 1.35
N ILE A 148 17.53 -14.77 1.35
CA ILE A 148 16.08 -14.91 1.14
C ILE A 148 15.81 -15.55 -0.22
N ALA A 149 14.75 -16.37 -0.28
CA ALA A 149 14.34 -17.10 -1.46
C ALA A 149 14.26 -16.18 -2.71
N PRO A 150 14.82 -16.58 -3.87
CA PRO A 150 14.80 -15.77 -5.07
C PRO A 150 13.40 -15.36 -5.54
N THR A 151 12.38 -16.18 -5.29
CA THR A 151 10.97 -15.87 -5.59
C THR A 151 10.46 -14.68 -4.80
N VAL A 152 10.73 -14.64 -3.49
CA VAL A 152 10.40 -13.51 -2.62
C VAL A 152 11.12 -12.24 -3.07
N ILE A 153 12.41 -12.35 -3.39
CA ILE A 153 13.21 -11.23 -3.90
C ILE A 153 12.62 -10.68 -5.21
N ALA A 154 12.22 -11.55 -6.15
CA ALA A 154 11.61 -11.13 -7.40
C ALA A 154 10.29 -10.37 -7.20
N ILE A 155 9.44 -10.82 -6.28
CA ILE A 155 8.18 -10.12 -5.93
C ILE A 155 8.47 -8.74 -5.36
N LEU A 156 9.45 -8.63 -4.44
CA LEU A 156 9.85 -7.36 -3.84
C LEU A 156 10.49 -6.41 -4.87
N ASP A 157 11.30 -6.93 -5.79
CA ASP A 157 11.86 -6.16 -6.92
C ASP A 157 10.73 -5.63 -7.82
N ASP A 158 9.71 -6.43 -8.12
CA ASP A 158 8.54 -5.97 -8.89
C ASP A 158 7.76 -4.86 -8.16
N MET A 159 7.60 -4.99 -6.84
CA MET A 159 7.01 -3.92 -6.01
C MET A 159 7.85 -2.65 -6.03
N LEU A 160 9.19 -2.76 -5.98
CA LEU A 160 10.10 -1.63 -6.08
C LEU A 160 10.08 -0.98 -7.46
N VAL A 161 9.95 -1.74 -8.54
CA VAL A 161 9.83 -1.18 -9.91
C VAL A 161 8.58 -0.32 -10.02
N ASP A 162 7.44 -0.79 -9.50
CA ASP A 162 6.21 0.00 -9.42
C ASP A 162 6.38 1.24 -8.54
N GLN A 163 7.06 1.07 -7.39
CA GLN A 163 7.40 2.18 -6.51
C GLN A 163 8.32 3.19 -7.21
N GLY A 164 9.27 2.76 -8.04
CA GLY A 164 10.32 3.59 -8.62
C GLY A 164 9.76 4.74 -9.46
N GLN A 165 8.73 4.47 -10.26
CA GLN A 165 8.04 5.51 -11.05
C GLN A 165 7.37 6.54 -10.14
N LEU A 166 6.65 6.09 -9.12
CA LEU A 166 5.93 6.95 -8.17
C LEU A 166 6.90 7.70 -7.23
N ARG A 167 8.01 7.07 -6.88
CA ARG A 167 9.07 7.63 -6.03
C ARG A 167 9.82 8.73 -6.75
N ALA A 168 10.11 8.55 -8.04
CA ALA A 168 10.67 9.61 -8.88
C ALA A 168 9.72 10.83 -8.89
N GLU A 169 8.44 10.62 -9.19
CA GLU A 169 7.44 11.71 -9.18
C GLU A 169 7.38 12.41 -7.81
N ARG A 170 7.29 11.64 -6.72
CA ARG A 170 7.30 12.19 -5.36
C ARG A 170 8.55 13.02 -5.09
N ASN A 171 9.73 12.53 -5.48
CA ASN A 171 10.98 13.24 -5.24
C ASN A 171 11.05 14.54 -6.04
N PHE A 172 10.58 14.54 -7.30
CA PHE A 172 10.46 15.76 -8.10
C PHE A 172 9.55 16.79 -7.43
N ARG A 173 8.38 16.37 -6.94
CA ARG A 173 7.43 17.25 -6.24
C ARG A 173 8.01 17.80 -4.94
N VAL A 174 8.46 16.91 -4.05
CA VAL A 174 8.85 17.28 -2.68
C VAL A 174 10.19 18.00 -2.63
N HIS A 175 11.16 17.62 -3.46
CA HIS A 175 12.51 18.16 -3.38
C HIS A 175 12.80 19.24 -4.43
N GLN A 176 12.12 19.20 -5.58
CA GLN A 176 12.38 20.15 -6.68
C GLN A 176 11.21 21.09 -6.95
N GLY A 177 10.06 20.91 -6.28
CA GLY A 177 8.85 21.69 -6.53
C GLY A 177 8.25 21.46 -7.92
N VAL A 178 8.62 20.38 -8.60
CA VAL A 178 8.16 20.06 -9.96
C VAL A 178 6.91 19.19 -9.87
N GLU A 179 5.77 19.77 -10.20
CA GLU A 179 4.46 19.10 -10.21
C GLU A 179 4.12 18.60 -11.62
N ARG A 180 3.56 17.39 -11.74
CA ARG A 180 3.03 16.92 -13.03
C ARG A 180 1.76 17.71 -13.37
N GLY A 181 1.59 18.03 -14.64
CA GLY A 181 0.34 18.60 -15.13
C GLY A 181 -0.80 17.57 -15.15
N PHE A 182 -2.02 18.02 -14.92
CA PHE A 182 -3.24 17.22 -14.93
C PHE A 182 -3.99 17.27 -16.26
N THR A 183 -3.72 18.29 -17.09
CA THR A 183 -4.35 18.44 -18.41
C THR A 183 -3.29 18.78 -19.47
N GLN A 184 -3.71 18.76 -20.74
CA GLN A 184 -2.84 19.14 -21.86
C GLN A 184 -2.45 20.63 -21.85
N ASP A 185 -3.28 21.49 -21.22
CA ASP A 185 -2.99 22.91 -20.98
C ASP A 185 -3.07 23.18 -19.47
N ASP A 186 -2.09 22.63 -18.76
CA ASP A 186 -2.11 22.64 -17.30
C ASP A 186 -1.97 24.05 -16.70
N ALA A 187 -1.22 24.92 -17.37
CA ALA A 187 -1.08 26.32 -16.96
C ALA A 187 -2.43 27.03 -16.98
N THR A 188 -3.23 26.87 -18.05
CA THR A 188 -4.59 27.41 -18.11
C THR A 188 -5.49 26.79 -17.05
N PHE A 189 -5.42 25.48 -16.82
CA PHE A 189 -6.24 24.84 -15.78
C PHE A 189 -5.89 25.36 -14.38
N ARG A 190 -4.60 25.41 -14.02
CA ARG A 190 -4.11 25.92 -12.73
C ARG A 190 -4.57 27.36 -12.49
N MET A 191 -4.35 28.23 -13.48
CA MET A 191 -4.78 29.63 -13.41
C MET A 191 -6.29 29.75 -13.28
N ALA A 192 -7.07 29.07 -14.14
CA ALA A 192 -8.51 29.16 -14.12
C ALA A 192 -9.12 28.61 -12.82
N ALA A 193 -8.56 27.55 -12.25
CA ALA A 193 -8.96 27.00 -10.95
C ALA A 193 -8.69 27.98 -9.80
N LEU A 194 -7.55 28.67 -9.81
CA LEU A 194 -7.25 29.72 -8.83
C LEU A 194 -8.23 30.90 -8.95
N PHE A 195 -8.56 31.33 -10.17
CA PHE A 195 -9.51 32.42 -10.39
C PHE A 195 -10.96 32.05 -10.05
N GLU A 196 -11.36 30.79 -10.26
CA GLU A 196 -12.64 30.26 -9.77
C GLU A 196 -12.69 30.30 -8.23
N HIS A 197 -11.58 29.92 -7.58
CA HIS A 197 -11.48 29.84 -6.12
C HIS A 197 -11.47 31.21 -5.43
N ARG A 198 -10.63 32.14 -5.90
CA ARG A 198 -10.36 33.43 -5.22
C ARG A 198 -11.11 34.63 -5.81
N TYR A 199 -11.56 34.53 -7.06
CA TYR A 199 -12.12 35.65 -7.81
C TYR A 199 -13.47 35.29 -8.45
N ARG A 200 -13.88 35.97 -9.52
CA ARG A 200 -15.14 35.72 -10.24
C ARG A 200 -14.97 34.74 -11.41
N GLY A 201 -13.95 33.88 -11.35
CA GLY A 201 -13.54 33.02 -12.46
C GLY A 201 -12.90 33.79 -13.63
N ILE A 202 -12.49 33.04 -14.66
CA ILE A 202 -11.94 33.59 -15.91
C ILE A 202 -12.79 33.12 -17.09
N LYS A 203 -12.96 34.00 -18.08
CA LYS A 203 -13.57 33.69 -19.39
C LYS A 203 -12.49 33.79 -20.45
N GLY A 204 -12.56 32.93 -21.45
CA GLY A 204 -11.58 32.88 -22.53
C GLY A 204 -11.49 31.49 -23.12
N GLU A 205 -10.44 31.28 -23.89
CA GLU A 205 -10.12 29.99 -24.51
C GLU A 205 -8.76 29.47 -24.00
N ASP A 206 -8.61 28.15 -23.98
CA ASP A 206 -7.34 27.47 -23.75
C ASP A 206 -6.42 27.57 -24.98
N GLN A 207 -5.18 27.08 -24.87
CA GLN A 207 -4.20 27.11 -25.97
C GLN A 207 -4.66 26.36 -27.24
N PHE A 208 -5.72 25.56 -27.16
CA PHE A 208 -6.31 24.82 -28.27
C PHE A 208 -7.59 25.49 -28.82
N GLY A 209 -7.85 26.74 -28.44
CA GLY A 209 -9.04 27.48 -28.87
C GLY A 209 -10.33 26.86 -28.38
N ARG A 210 -10.37 26.35 -27.14
CA ARG A 210 -11.59 25.84 -26.49
C ARG A 210 -11.93 26.71 -25.31
N ARG A 211 -13.22 26.99 -25.13
CA ARG A 211 -13.70 27.69 -23.94
C ARG A 211 -13.19 27.04 -22.65
N ILE A 212 -12.62 27.86 -21.78
CA ILE A 212 -12.14 27.45 -20.46
C ILE A 212 -13.33 26.90 -19.66
N ASN A 213 -13.17 25.69 -19.15
CA ASN A 213 -14.17 25.04 -18.32
C ASN A 213 -13.47 24.26 -17.18
N VAL A 214 -13.33 24.93 -16.04
CA VAL A 214 -12.61 24.42 -14.86
C VAL A 214 -13.23 23.11 -14.35
N THR A 215 -14.56 23.03 -14.34
CA THR A 215 -15.27 21.81 -13.91
C THR A 215 -14.99 20.64 -14.84
N ARG A 216 -14.90 20.86 -16.16
CA ARG A 216 -14.50 19.83 -17.13
C ARG A 216 -13.07 19.38 -16.87
N PHE A 217 -12.12 20.32 -16.81
CA PHE A 217 -10.71 20.01 -16.58
C PHE A 217 -10.52 19.19 -15.30
N PHE A 218 -11.17 19.60 -14.21
CA PHE A 218 -11.13 18.85 -12.96
C PHE A 218 -11.70 17.44 -13.10
N LYS A 219 -12.85 17.25 -13.75
CA LYS A 219 -13.44 15.91 -13.94
C LYS A 219 -12.56 15.00 -14.78
N GLU A 220 -11.99 15.52 -15.86
CA GLU A 220 -11.08 14.77 -16.73
C GLU A 220 -9.81 14.37 -15.96
N ALA A 221 -9.16 15.32 -15.29
CA ALA A 221 -8.01 15.06 -14.44
C ALA A 221 -8.30 14.05 -13.32
N LEU A 222 -9.44 14.19 -12.64
CA LEU A 222 -9.87 13.28 -11.58
C LEU A 222 -10.01 11.85 -12.11
N VAL A 223 -10.58 11.66 -13.30
CA VAL A 223 -10.73 10.34 -13.92
C VAL A 223 -9.38 9.72 -14.28
N GLU A 224 -8.41 10.51 -14.71
CA GLU A 224 -7.04 10.03 -14.92
C GLU A 224 -6.39 9.59 -13.61
N LEU A 225 -6.48 10.38 -12.54
CA LEU A 225 -5.98 9.99 -11.21
C LEU A 225 -6.67 8.72 -10.67
N GLN A 226 -7.98 8.60 -10.86
CA GLN A 226 -8.74 7.39 -10.51
C GLN A 226 -8.23 6.16 -11.27
N ARG A 227 -7.86 6.33 -12.55
CA ARG A 227 -7.32 5.24 -13.38
C ARG A 227 -5.95 4.81 -12.87
N ASP A 228 -5.05 5.77 -12.62
CA ASP A 228 -3.71 5.51 -12.08
C ASP A 228 -3.81 4.80 -10.73
N PHE A 229 -4.63 5.31 -9.82
CA PHE A 229 -4.89 4.71 -8.51
C PHE A 229 -5.37 3.28 -8.64
N ASN A 230 -6.41 3.04 -9.43
CA ASN A 230 -6.97 1.69 -9.61
C ASN A 230 -5.96 0.73 -10.25
N ARG A 231 -5.16 1.18 -11.22
CA ARG A 231 -4.13 0.37 -11.87
C ARG A 231 -3.05 -0.04 -10.88
N ALA A 232 -2.49 0.94 -10.16
CA ALA A 232 -1.44 0.72 -9.19
C ALA A 232 -1.91 -0.18 -8.04
N THR A 233 -3.07 0.12 -7.45
CA THR A 233 -3.57 -0.64 -6.28
C THR A 233 -3.97 -2.07 -6.62
N ARG A 234 -4.52 -2.35 -7.82
CA ARG A 234 -4.79 -3.73 -8.24
C ARG A 234 -3.53 -4.54 -8.48
N ARG A 235 -2.46 -3.89 -8.98
CA ARG A 235 -1.17 -4.56 -9.14
C ARG A 235 -0.54 -4.82 -7.77
N LEU A 236 -0.54 -3.83 -6.88
CA LEU A 236 -0.08 -3.94 -5.51
C LEU A 236 -0.73 -5.09 -4.75
N VAL A 237 -2.07 -5.21 -4.78
CA VAL A 237 -2.79 -6.30 -4.08
C VAL A 237 -2.33 -7.67 -4.59
N ARG A 238 -2.22 -7.87 -5.92
CA ARG A 238 -1.74 -9.14 -6.47
C ARG A 238 -0.32 -9.49 -6.04
N LEU A 239 0.58 -8.50 -5.99
CA LEU A 239 1.95 -8.69 -5.53
C LEU A 239 1.99 -9.01 -4.03
N LEU A 240 1.16 -8.35 -3.23
CA LEU A 240 1.04 -8.62 -1.79
C LEU A 240 0.49 -10.01 -1.53
N ASP A 241 -0.58 -10.43 -2.21
CA ASP A 241 -1.13 -11.79 -2.08
C ASP A 241 -0.05 -12.84 -2.40
N THR A 242 0.67 -12.65 -3.52
CA THR A 242 1.77 -13.55 -3.90
C THR A 242 2.91 -13.54 -2.87
N LEU A 243 3.23 -12.37 -2.30
CA LEU A 243 4.23 -12.26 -1.23
C LEU A 243 3.77 -13.01 0.01
N TYR A 244 2.51 -12.85 0.42
CA TYR A 244 1.94 -13.51 1.59
C TYR A 244 1.92 -15.04 1.44
N ASP A 245 1.65 -15.56 0.25
CA ASP A 245 1.77 -16.99 -0.04
C ASP A 245 3.19 -17.50 0.21
N GLN A 246 4.21 -16.75 -0.20
CA GLN A 246 5.61 -17.13 0.06
C GLN A 246 6.00 -16.97 1.54
N LEU A 247 5.49 -15.93 2.20
CA LEU A 247 5.75 -15.69 3.62
C LEU A 247 5.05 -16.71 4.52
N TRP A 248 3.91 -17.26 4.08
CA TRP A 248 3.20 -18.31 4.80
C TRP A 248 4.10 -19.53 5.05
N GLU A 249 4.68 -20.06 3.97
CA GLU A 249 5.54 -21.25 4.04
C GLU A 249 6.73 -21.02 4.97
N GLU A 250 7.44 -19.90 4.80
CA GLU A 250 8.59 -19.55 5.63
C GLU A 250 8.18 -19.33 7.10
N PHE A 251 7.02 -18.70 7.33
CA PHE A 251 6.52 -18.46 8.68
C PHE A 251 6.22 -19.76 9.41
N GLU A 252 5.49 -20.68 8.79
CA GLU A 252 5.14 -21.97 9.39
C GLU A 252 6.36 -22.89 9.56
N GLU A 253 7.31 -22.86 8.62
CA GLU A 253 8.58 -23.60 8.73
C GLU A 253 9.37 -23.18 9.98
N ARG A 254 9.40 -21.88 10.28
CA ARG A 254 10.09 -21.33 11.46
C ARG A 254 9.27 -21.46 12.74
N PHE A 255 7.96 -21.25 12.67
CA PHE A 255 7.09 -21.29 13.84
C PHE A 255 6.86 -22.72 14.35
N GLY A 256 6.72 -23.70 13.46
CA GLY A 256 6.45 -25.09 13.79
C GLY A 256 7.45 -25.73 14.78
N PRO A 257 8.78 -25.58 14.60
CA PRO A 257 9.77 -26.01 15.58
C PRO A 257 9.65 -25.29 16.93
N LEU A 258 9.40 -23.98 16.93
CA LEU A 258 9.30 -23.18 18.15
C LEU A 258 8.13 -23.63 19.01
N ILE A 259 6.96 -23.83 18.40
CA ILE A 259 5.80 -24.32 19.13
C ILE A 259 6.05 -25.74 19.65
N ARG A 260 6.63 -26.66 18.86
CA ARG A 260 6.96 -28.04 19.31
C ARG A 260 7.88 -28.07 20.52
N ALA A 261 8.80 -27.10 20.61
CA ALA A 261 9.71 -26.95 21.74
C ALA A 261 9.05 -26.27 22.96
N ALA A 262 7.92 -25.60 22.78
CA ALA A 262 7.23 -24.89 23.85
C ALA A 262 6.85 -25.84 25.01
N THR A 263 7.11 -25.37 26.22
CA THR A 263 6.76 -26.04 27.48
C THR A 263 5.51 -25.45 28.12
N HIS A 264 4.97 -24.38 27.54
CA HIS A 264 3.75 -23.70 27.97
C HIS A 264 2.52 -24.20 27.19
N GLY A 265 1.34 -23.69 27.56
CA GLY A 265 0.02 -24.25 27.26
C GLY A 265 -0.31 -24.55 25.78
N LEU A 266 0.45 -24.01 24.81
CA LEU A 266 0.28 -24.30 23.39
C LEU A 266 0.62 -25.75 23.00
N ASN A 267 1.44 -26.47 23.79
CA ASN A 267 1.78 -27.88 23.53
C ASN A 267 1.69 -28.81 24.76
N ALA A 268 1.28 -28.29 25.91
CA ALA A 268 1.13 -29.08 27.14
C ALA A 268 0.11 -30.23 26.99
N GLY A 269 -0.89 -30.09 26.11
CA GLY A 269 -1.87 -31.14 25.81
C GLY A 269 -1.33 -32.27 24.90
N ALA A 270 -0.51 -31.94 23.90
CA ALA A 270 -0.01 -32.92 22.92
C ALA A 270 1.00 -33.91 23.53
N LYS A 271 1.83 -33.46 24.48
CA LYS A 271 2.75 -34.34 25.22
C LYS A 271 2.04 -35.29 26.20
N LYS A 272 0.87 -34.92 26.72
CA LYS A 272 0.07 -35.76 27.63
C LYS A 272 -0.55 -36.95 26.88
N ASN A 273 -1.02 -36.73 25.65
CA ASN A 273 -1.60 -37.80 24.82
C ASN A 273 -0.56 -38.80 24.30
N ARG A 274 0.66 -38.38 23.95
CA ARG A 274 1.72 -39.33 23.55
C ARG A 274 2.15 -40.26 24.68
N LYS A 275 2.31 -39.73 25.90
CA LYS A 275 2.64 -40.55 27.07
C LYS A 275 1.55 -41.55 27.46
N ALA A 276 0.27 -41.20 27.23
CA ALA A 276 -0.84 -42.13 27.47
C ALA A 276 -0.84 -43.29 26.47
N VAL A 277 -0.59 -43.02 25.19
CA VAL A 277 -0.51 -44.04 24.14
C VAL A 277 0.70 -44.97 24.32
N ASP A 278 1.86 -44.42 24.72
CA ASP A 278 3.06 -45.24 24.99
C ASP A 278 2.95 -46.06 26.29
N SER A 279 2.06 -45.67 27.22
CA SER A 279 1.79 -46.44 28.45
C SER A 279 0.76 -47.55 28.29
N GLU A 280 -0.12 -47.48 27.28
CA GLU A 280 -1.07 -48.55 26.95
C GLU A 280 -0.43 -49.64 26.07
N SER A 281 0.61 -49.33 25.31
CA SER A 281 1.32 -50.32 24.47
C SER A 281 2.25 -51.27 25.24
N CYS A 282 2.35 -51.13 26.57
CA CYS A 282 3.28 -51.90 27.40
C CYS A 282 2.58 -52.81 28.44
N SER A 283 1.24 -52.89 28.42
CA SER A 283 0.44 -53.70 29.35
C SER A 283 -0.12 -55.02 28.78
N ASP A 284 0.17 -55.34 27.51
CA ASP A 284 -0.23 -56.60 26.89
C ASP A 284 0.98 -57.53 26.68
N THR A 285 1.49 -58.10 27.78
CA THR A 285 2.30 -59.34 27.80
C THR A 285 2.07 -60.09 29.09
#